data_AF-A0A8H3GQ42-F1
#
_entry.id   AF-A0A8H3GQ42-F1
#
_cell.length_a   1.000
_cell.length_b   1.000
_cell.length_c   1.000
_cell.angle_alpha   90.00
_cell.angle_beta   90.00
_cell.angle_gamma   90.00
#
_symmetry.space_group_name_H-M   'P 1'
#
loop_
_entity.id
_entity.type
_entity.pdbx_description
1 polymer ?
#
loop_
_entity_poly.entity_id
_entity_poly.type
_entity_poly.pdbx_seq_one_letter_code
_entity_poly.pdbx_strand_id
1 'polypeptide(L)'
;MSRNGSKCVITPGGEGVDDSQAIIDAFDQCGHNGHIEFQNATYHIERVMNTTDLFNCTVDIKGTLLWGTDIQYWLSNSLPLGYQNQSSAWFLGGTNLRVWYDYTKGVSNLAGKPHSLTIWKTKNSVFEGLRFVKSQMWTMTIAHSEDVLLENIFISSRSSNGYPARNTDGADTLASNRITFRGWEVDNGDDSIGQYNGVYEYIENVLARNITCIGTRYAGYIKTWTGIQQSYPPNGGGGGIGVVRNIRATGGCDTSTLQISDVTWGPMTGNITYNILARIQCSGAAPCQNVRFDGMDGIKVNGTGARIKCSNVATPIGFNCTEGL
;
A
#
# COMPACT_ATOMS: atom_id res chain seq x y z
N MET A 1 10.61 10.21 26.64
CA MET A 1 9.25 10.76 26.49
C MET A 1 8.85 11.53 27.74
N SER A 2 7.87 12.43 27.64
CA SER A 2 7.19 13.03 28.78
C SER A 2 5.69 12.76 28.70
N ARG A 3 5.03 12.56 29.85
CA ARG A 3 3.60 12.29 29.93
C ARG A 3 2.90 13.34 30.78
N ASN A 4 1.80 13.88 30.26
CA ASN A 4 0.90 14.76 30.99
C ASN A 4 -0.55 14.30 30.78
N GLY A 5 -1.13 13.64 31.78
CA GLY A 5 -2.44 12.99 31.66
C GLY A 5 -2.43 11.88 30.59
N SER A 6 -3.30 12.00 29.60
CA SER A 6 -3.39 11.09 28.43
C SER A 6 -2.56 11.56 27.23
N LYS A 7 -1.74 12.61 27.39
CA LYS A 7 -0.82 13.07 26.35
C LYS A 7 0.61 12.57 26.62
N CYS A 8 1.19 11.92 25.62
CA CYS A 8 2.59 11.51 25.60
C CYS A 8 3.32 12.32 24.52
N VAL A 9 4.38 13.04 24.90
CA VAL A 9 5.26 13.74 23.97
C VAL A 9 6.58 12.99 23.89
N ILE A 10 6.91 12.54 22.68
CA ILE A 10 8.15 11.84 22.38
C ILE A 10 9.19 12.90 21.99
N THR A 11 10.36 12.81 22.62
CA THR A 11 11.53 13.65 22.36
C THR A 11 12.64 12.72 21.91
N PRO A 12 13.32 13.00 20.78
CA PRO A 12 14.35 12.11 20.28
C PRO A 12 15.57 12.10 21.22
N GLY A 13 16.26 10.97 21.28
CA GLY A 13 17.51 10.80 22.01
C GLY A 13 18.69 11.50 21.36
N GLY A 14 18.59 11.82 20.07
CA GLY A 14 19.66 12.42 19.26
C GLY A 14 20.36 11.41 18.34
N GLU A 15 21.37 11.87 17.62
CA GLU A 15 22.12 11.06 16.64
C GLU A 15 22.68 9.78 17.28
N GLY A 16 22.37 8.63 16.66
CA GLY A 16 22.84 7.31 17.09
C GLY A 16 22.13 6.71 18.30
N VAL A 17 21.09 7.37 18.84
CA VAL A 17 20.27 6.84 19.93
C VAL A 17 18.99 6.22 19.35
N ASP A 18 18.76 4.95 19.63
CA ASP A 18 17.53 4.26 19.22
C ASP A 18 16.30 4.75 20.02
N ASP A 19 15.36 5.36 19.33
CA ASP A 19 14.15 5.97 19.89
C ASP A 19 12.97 5.00 19.97
N SER A 20 13.09 3.82 19.37
CA SER A 20 11.95 2.90 19.19
C SER A 20 11.27 2.50 20.51
N GLN A 21 12.04 2.27 21.59
CA GLN A 21 11.43 1.93 22.89
C GLN A 21 10.61 3.08 23.44
N ALA A 22 11.13 4.30 23.36
CA ALA A 22 10.43 5.46 23.86
C ALA A 22 9.14 5.73 23.08
N ILE A 23 9.12 5.35 21.80
CA ILE A 23 7.93 5.36 20.97
C ILE A 23 6.93 4.30 21.45
N ILE A 24 7.35 3.02 21.54
CA ILE A 24 6.50 1.91 22.01
C ILE A 24 5.86 2.24 23.37
N ASP A 25 6.65 2.67 24.33
CA ASP A 25 6.19 3.04 25.66
C ASP A 25 5.16 4.20 25.65
N ALA A 26 5.27 5.13 24.69
CA ALA A 26 4.30 6.21 24.54
C ALA A 26 2.96 5.70 23.97
N PHE A 27 3.01 4.75 23.03
CA PHE A 27 1.82 4.06 22.53
C PHE A 27 1.15 3.25 23.65
N ASP A 28 1.91 2.51 24.46
CA ASP A 28 1.36 1.72 25.57
C ASP A 28 0.69 2.60 26.63
N GLN A 29 1.26 3.77 26.92
CA GLN A 29 0.77 4.65 27.98
C GLN A 29 -0.36 5.59 27.57
N CYS A 30 -0.39 6.00 26.31
CA CYS A 30 -1.31 7.03 25.79
C CYS A 30 -2.14 6.56 24.59
N GLY A 31 -2.09 5.28 24.24
CA GLY A 31 -2.81 4.69 23.10
C GLY A 31 -4.32 4.54 23.28
N HIS A 32 -4.85 4.80 24.49
CA HIS A 32 -6.28 4.72 24.79
C HIS A 32 -6.81 6.07 25.29
N ASN A 33 -7.77 6.66 24.56
CA ASN A 33 -8.36 7.97 24.88
C ASN A 33 -7.30 9.08 25.06
N GLY A 34 -6.25 9.03 24.24
CA GLY A 34 -5.05 9.83 24.44
C GLY A 34 -4.48 10.42 23.16
N HIS A 35 -3.35 11.11 23.33
CA HIS A 35 -2.65 11.81 22.28
C HIS A 35 -1.15 11.52 22.37
N ILE A 36 -0.59 10.96 21.30
CA ILE A 36 0.84 10.71 21.14
C ILE A 36 1.39 11.74 20.16
N GLU A 37 2.35 12.55 20.59
CA GLU A 37 2.94 13.60 19.78
C GLU A 37 4.45 13.37 19.62
N PHE A 38 4.90 13.25 18.39
CA PHE A 38 6.31 13.33 18.04
C PHE A 38 6.65 14.81 17.80
N GLN A 39 7.67 15.32 18.47
CA GLN A 39 8.26 16.61 18.16
C GLN A 39 8.86 16.62 16.74
N ASN A 40 8.99 17.80 16.13
CA ASN A 40 9.63 17.98 14.83
C ASN A 40 11.14 17.81 14.92
N ALA A 41 11.59 16.56 14.86
CA ALA A 41 12.98 16.15 14.89
C ALA A 41 13.14 14.76 14.26
N THR A 42 14.37 14.30 14.05
CA THR A 42 14.66 12.95 13.56
C THR A 42 14.66 11.95 14.73
N TYR A 43 13.95 10.85 14.55
CA TYR A 43 13.95 9.69 15.44
C TYR A 43 14.63 8.52 14.74
N HIS A 44 15.59 7.88 15.40
CA HIS A 44 16.26 6.69 14.87
C HIS A 44 15.51 5.44 15.30
N ILE A 45 15.05 4.66 14.32
CA ILE A 45 14.27 3.44 14.54
C ILE A 45 15.16 2.24 14.26
N GLU A 46 15.74 1.66 15.31
CA GLU A 46 16.70 0.55 15.21
C GLU A 46 16.10 -0.79 15.67
N ARG A 47 14.79 -0.85 15.99
CA ARG A 47 14.07 -2.09 16.27
C ARG A 47 12.64 -2.07 15.74
N VAL A 48 12.05 -3.26 15.65
CA VAL A 48 10.63 -3.41 15.29
C VAL A 48 9.72 -2.76 16.33
N MET A 49 8.62 -2.19 15.85
CA MET A 49 7.58 -1.60 16.69
C MET A 49 6.26 -2.34 16.47
N ASN A 50 5.63 -2.79 17.54
CA ASN A 50 4.27 -3.31 17.50
C ASN A 50 3.41 -2.46 18.42
N THR A 51 2.76 -1.46 17.84
CA THR A 51 1.90 -0.51 18.56
C THR A 51 0.46 -0.73 18.11
N THR A 52 0.00 -1.94 18.38
CA THR A 52 -1.38 -2.37 18.14
C THR A 52 -2.22 -2.19 19.42
N ASP A 53 -3.53 -2.46 19.35
CA ASP A 53 -4.50 -2.26 20.46
C ASP A 53 -4.83 -0.79 20.79
N LEU A 54 -4.63 0.13 19.86
CA LEU A 54 -4.97 1.53 20.09
C LEU A 54 -6.49 1.74 20.08
N PHE A 55 -6.99 2.67 20.89
CA PHE A 55 -8.41 3.00 20.96
C PHE A 55 -8.66 4.48 21.18
N ASN A 56 -9.39 5.13 20.27
CA ASN A 56 -9.77 6.54 20.39
C ASN A 56 -8.56 7.43 20.67
N CYS A 57 -7.56 7.36 19.78
CA CYS A 57 -6.24 7.95 19.97
C CYS A 57 -5.87 8.85 18.78
N THR A 58 -5.23 9.97 19.06
CA THR A 58 -4.58 10.82 18.06
C THR A 58 -3.07 10.63 18.09
N VAL A 59 -2.44 10.49 16.93
CA VAL A 59 -0.99 10.35 16.77
C VAL A 59 -0.49 11.43 15.81
N ASP A 60 0.22 12.43 16.35
CA ASP A 60 0.79 13.52 15.57
C ASP A 60 2.28 13.28 15.36
N ILE A 61 2.68 12.91 14.15
CA ILE A 61 4.08 12.63 13.79
C ILE A 61 4.68 13.86 13.09
N LYS A 62 5.21 14.83 13.85
CA LYS A 62 5.77 16.07 13.27
C LYS A 62 7.22 15.93 12.76
N GLY A 63 7.87 14.81 13.06
CA GLY A 63 9.30 14.56 12.83
C GLY A 63 9.60 13.56 11.73
N THR A 64 10.85 13.11 11.62
CA THR A 64 11.26 12.06 10.67
C THR A 64 11.49 10.75 11.40
N LEU A 65 10.92 9.64 10.92
CA LEU A 65 11.30 8.29 11.37
C LEU A 65 12.37 7.75 10.43
N LEU A 66 13.63 7.70 10.90
CA LEU A 66 14.76 7.20 10.13
C LEU A 66 15.04 5.75 10.51
N TRP A 67 14.80 4.83 9.58
CA TRP A 67 14.99 3.40 9.79
C TRP A 67 16.46 3.00 9.74
N GLY A 68 16.86 2.19 10.71
CA GLY A 68 18.19 1.60 10.82
C GLY A 68 18.65 0.85 9.57
N THR A 69 19.96 0.82 9.35
CA THR A 69 20.56 0.17 8.17
C THR A 69 21.06 -1.26 8.42
N ASP A 70 20.94 -1.78 9.64
CA ASP A 70 21.33 -3.16 9.98
C ASP A 70 20.40 -4.21 9.34
N ILE A 71 20.79 -4.69 8.17
CA ILE A 71 20.04 -5.70 7.41
C ILE A 71 19.91 -7.02 8.20
N GLN A 72 20.94 -7.43 8.94
CA GLN A 72 20.93 -8.71 9.65
C GLN A 72 19.92 -8.69 10.80
N TYR A 73 19.85 -7.56 11.52
CA TYR A 73 18.81 -7.32 12.50
C TYR A 73 17.42 -7.43 11.88
N TRP A 74 17.14 -6.68 10.80
CA TRP A 74 15.81 -6.63 10.18
C TRP A 74 15.36 -7.97 9.61
N LEU A 75 16.27 -8.75 9.03
CA LEU A 75 15.99 -10.10 8.55
C LEU A 75 15.60 -11.06 9.69
N SER A 76 16.16 -10.86 10.88
CA SER A 76 15.99 -11.78 12.01
C SER A 76 14.86 -11.40 12.97
N ASN A 77 14.44 -10.13 12.99
CA ASN A 77 13.54 -9.59 14.01
C ASN A 77 12.23 -9.00 13.46
N SER A 78 12.07 -8.92 12.14
CA SER A 78 10.90 -8.31 11.51
C SER A 78 9.58 -9.02 11.83
N LEU A 79 8.48 -8.26 11.88
CA LEU A 79 7.16 -8.77 12.27
C LEU A 79 6.54 -9.58 11.13
N PRO A 80 6.25 -10.87 11.30
CA PRO A 80 5.74 -11.70 10.20
C PRO A 80 4.32 -11.26 9.81
N LEU A 81 4.11 -10.96 8.53
CA LEU A 81 2.81 -10.61 7.97
C LEU A 81 1.92 -11.86 7.75
N GLY A 82 2.54 -13.04 7.75
CA GLY A 82 1.90 -14.31 7.39
C GLY A 82 1.62 -14.45 5.88
N TYR A 83 2.06 -13.49 5.06
CA TYR A 83 1.81 -13.43 3.61
C TYR A 83 3.14 -13.45 2.86
N GLN A 84 3.34 -14.41 1.93
CA GLN A 84 4.55 -14.54 1.09
C GLN A 84 5.90 -14.47 1.83
N ASN A 85 5.96 -14.91 3.10
CA ASN A 85 7.14 -14.72 3.95
C ASN A 85 7.59 -13.25 4.09
N GLN A 86 6.67 -12.31 3.83
CA GLN A 86 6.88 -10.89 4.05
C GLN A 86 6.77 -10.56 5.52
N SER A 87 7.44 -9.47 5.88
CA SER A 87 7.49 -8.97 7.24
C SER A 87 7.44 -7.46 7.26
N SER A 88 7.13 -6.88 8.42
CA SER A 88 7.03 -5.43 8.61
C SER A 88 7.94 -4.94 9.74
N ALA A 89 8.41 -3.70 9.62
CA ALA A 89 9.16 -3.01 10.65
C ALA A 89 8.22 -2.45 11.73
N TRP A 90 7.00 -2.08 11.36
CA TRP A 90 6.03 -1.48 12.26
C TRP A 90 4.60 -1.93 11.99
N PHE A 91 4.00 -2.56 12.99
CA PHE A 91 2.56 -2.76 13.06
C PHE A 91 1.93 -1.62 13.87
N LEU A 92 1.05 -0.87 13.23
CA LEU A 92 0.26 0.21 13.83
C LEU A 92 -1.22 -0.12 13.65
N GLY A 93 -1.98 -0.20 14.75
CA GLY A 93 -3.36 -0.66 14.64
C GLY A 93 -4.24 -0.42 15.84
N GLY A 94 -5.54 -0.37 15.61
CA GLY A 94 -6.53 -0.04 16.62
C GLY A 94 -7.87 0.44 16.05
N THR A 95 -8.71 1.02 16.89
CA THR A 95 -10.02 1.56 16.50
C THR A 95 -10.12 3.05 16.80
N ASN A 96 -10.73 3.82 15.90
CA ASN A 96 -10.91 5.27 16.03
C ASN A 96 -9.57 6.01 16.19
N LEU A 97 -8.66 5.76 15.25
CA LEU A 97 -7.36 6.41 15.21
C LEU A 97 -7.37 7.61 14.27
N ARG A 98 -6.67 8.67 14.66
CA ARG A 98 -6.32 9.78 13.76
C ARG A 98 -4.81 9.97 13.76
N VAL A 99 -4.16 9.67 12.64
CA VAL A 99 -2.70 9.77 12.49
C VAL A 99 -2.38 10.88 11.48
N TRP A 100 -1.55 11.84 11.87
CA TRP A 100 -1.13 12.98 11.03
C TRP A 100 0.39 13.08 10.92
N TYR A 101 0.91 13.62 9.81
CA TYR A 101 2.36 13.82 9.58
C TYR A 101 2.71 15.14 8.88
N ASP A 102 3.81 15.79 9.31
CA ASP A 102 4.37 17.01 8.67
C ASP A 102 5.74 16.75 7.98
N TYR A 103 5.87 17.25 6.74
CA TYR A 103 6.94 17.07 5.73
C TYR A 103 8.41 16.97 6.22
N THR A 104 9.15 15.90 5.82
CA THR A 104 10.64 15.83 5.74
C THR A 104 11.18 14.65 4.87
N LYS A 105 12.50 14.54 4.62
CA LYS A 105 13.18 13.70 3.58
C LYS A 105 13.92 12.46 4.15
N GLY A 106 13.86 11.29 3.49
CA GLY A 106 14.53 10.01 3.89
C GLY A 106 15.34 9.31 2.77
N VAL A 107 16.07 8.22 3.08
CA VAL A 107 17.14 7.52 2.27
C VAL A 107 16.79 6.04 1.95
N SER A 108 17.32 5.41 0.86
CA SER A 108 16.73 4.26 0.10
C SER A 108 17.45 2.91 0.03
N ASN A 109 16.62 1.88 -0.23
CA ASN A 109 16.79 0.70 -1.13
C ASN A 109 17.83 -0.39 -0.79
N LEU A 110 17.43 -1.39 0.01
CA LEU A 110 18.21 -2.62 0.24
C LEU A 110 17.29 -3.86 0.26
N ALA A 111 17.63 -4.88 -0.53
CA ALA A 111 16.91 -6.15 -0.59
C ALA A 111 16.93 -6.89 0.77
N GLY A 112 15.80 -7.51 1.15
CA GLY A 112 15.66 -8.26 2.41
C GLY A 112 15.14 -7.44 3.60
N LYS A 113 14.77 -6.17 3.40
CA LYS A 113 14.18 -5.35 4.46
C LYS A 113 12.64 -5.43 4.49
N PRO A 114 12.03 -5.33 5.68
CA PRO A 114 10.58 -5.41 5.87
C PRO A 114 9.81 -4.19 5.35
N HIS A 115 8.48 -4.31 5.21
CA HIS A 115 7.56 -3.20 4.91
C HIS A 115 7.73 -2.10 5.96
N SER A 116 7.75 -0.83 5.54
CA SER A 116 7.96 0.29 6.47
C SER A 116 6.82 0.45 7.48
N LEU A 117 5.56 0.37 7.02
CA LEU A 117 4.38 0.48 7.89
C LEU A 117 3.32 -0.55 7.49
N THR A 118 2.79 -1.26 8.46
CA THR A 118 1.56 -2.04 8.29
C THR A 118 0.46 -1.48 9.20
N ILE A 119 -0.60 -0.96 8.57
CA ILE A 119 -1.87 -0.67 9.21
C ILE A 119 -2.56 -2.02 9.47
N TRP A 120 -2.56 -2.45 10.72
CA TRP A 120 -2.87 -3.81 11.11
C TRP A 120 -4.16 -3.90 11.93
N LYS A 121 -5.15 -4.64 11.44
CA LYS A 121 -6.43 -4.86 12.15
C LYS A 121 -7.11 -3.56 12.59
N THR A 122 -7.05 -2.54 11.74
CA THR A 122 -7.50 -1.20 12.06
C THR A 122 -8.95 -0.98 11.66
N LYS A 123 -9.72 -0.28 12.52
CA LYS A 123 -11.13 0.04 12.25
C LYS A 123 -11.45 1.53 12.40
N ASN A 124 -12.33 2.06 11.57
CA ASN A 124 -12.88 3.43 11.70
C ASN A 124 -11.81 4.49 11.90
N SER A 125 -10.78 4.51 11.06
CA SER A 125 -9.56 5.30 11.32
C SER A 125 -9.13 6.13 10.12
N VAL A 126 -8.43 7.23 10.41
CA VAL A 126 -7.92 8.18 9.41
C VAL A 126 -6.40 8.29 9.53
N PHE A 127 -5.72 8.13 8.41
CA PHE A 127 -4.29 8.37 8.24
C PHE A 127 -4.14 9.50 7.24
N GLU A 128 -3.46 10.57 7.61
CA GLU A 128 -3.44 11.80 6.81
C GLU A 128 -2.04 12.41 6.76
N GLY A 129 -1.62 12.89 5.58
CA GLY A 129 -0.37 13.65 5.43
C GLY A 129 0.92 12.83 5.47
N LEU A 130 0.85 11.50 5.57
CA LEU A 130 2.06 10.66 5.64
C LEU A 130 2.93 10.83 4.40
N ARG A 131 4.24 10.92 4.63
CA ARG A 131 5.24 11.06 3.58
C ARG A 131 6.27 9.95 3.67
N PHE A 132 6.35 9.16 2.62
CA PHE A 132 7.35 8.12 2.45
C PHE A 132 8.34 8.55 1.37
N VAL A 133 9.61 8.61 1.74
CA VAL A 133 10.69 8.89 0.79
C VAL A 133 11.64 7.72 0.84
N LYS A 134 11.91 7.15 -0.33
CA LYS A 134 12.93 6.13 -0.54
C LYS A 134 12.64 4.88 0.29
N SER A 135 11.43 4.33 0.14
CA SER A 135 11.01 3.10 0.80
C SER A 135 11.97 1.94 0.51
N GLN A 136 12.26 1.15 1.54
CA GLN A 136 13.20 0.03 1.46
C GLN A 136 12.61 -1.23 0.79
N MET A 137 11.28 -1.35 0.81
CA MET A 137 10.45 -2.39 0.17
C MET A 137 9.02 -1.84 0.03
N TRP A 138 7.96 -2.66 0.17
CA TRP A 138 6.57 -2.18 0.18
C TRP A 138 6.45 -1.04 1.20
N THR A 139 5.93 0.08 0.74
CA THR A 139 5.88 1.32 1.53
C THR A 139 4.90 1.16 2.67
N MET A 140 3.70 0.65 2.36
CA MET A 140 2.65 0.46 3.33
C MET A 140 1.82 -0.79 3.02
N THR A 141 1.33 -1.45 4.07
CA THR A 141 0.34 -2.52 3.95
C THR A 141 -0.86 -2.20 4.82
N ILE A 142 -2.07 -2.43 4.32
CA ILE A 142 -3.33 -2.34 5.04
C ILE A 142 -3.89 -3.75 5.12
N ALA A 143 -3.76 -4.38 6.29
CA ALA A 143 -4.12 -5.78 6.48
C ALA A 143 -5.25 -5.92 7.51
N HIS A 144 -6.23 -6.76 7.18
CA HIS A 144 -7.36 -7.09 8.07
C HIS A 144 -8.13 -5.88 8.60
N SER A 145 -8.20 -4.81 7.82
CA SER A 145 -8.71 -3.51 8.25
C SER A 145 -10.04 -3.16 7.61
N GLU A 146 -10.82 -2.30 8.27
CA GLU A 146 -12.18 -1.94 7.87
C GLU A 146 -12.44 -0.44 8.11
N ASP A 147 -13.07 0.28 7.19
CA ASP A 147 -13.35 1.72 7.35
C ASP A 147 -12.09 2.55 7.62
N VAL A 148 -11.12 2.49 6.70
CA VAL A 148 -9.87 3.26 6.80
C VAL A 148 -9.79 4.29 5.68
N LEU A 149 -9.61 5.56 6.05
CA LEU A 149 -9.31 6.64 5.13
C LEU A 149 -7.81 6.94 5.18
N LEU A 150 -7.15 6.88 4.02
CA LEU A 150 -5.79 7.34 3.82
C LEU A 150 -5.78 8.55 2.88
N GLU A 151 -5.47 9.72 3.42
CA GLU A 151 -5.62 11.00 2.74
C GLU A 151 -4.31 11.78 2.66
N ASN A 152 -4.07 12.47 1.55
CA ASN A 152 -2.92 13.37 1.36
C ASN A 152 -1.56 12.68 1.59
N ILE A 153 -1.42 11.44 1.12
CA ILE A 153 -0.20 10.63 1.30
C ILE A 153 0.75 10.86 0.12
N PHE A 154 2.01 11.13 0.42
CA PHE A 154 3.07 11.26 -0.58
C PHE A 154 4.01 10.06 -0.52
N ILE A 155 4.32 9.47 -1.67
CA ILE A 155 5.31 8.40 -1.81
C ILE A 155 6.27 8.75 -2.94
N SER A 156 7.57 8.77 -2.65
CA SER A 156 8.60 8.84 -3.70
C SER A 156 9.76 7.90 -3.43
N SER A 157 9.92 6.90 -4.28
CA SER A 157 11.00 5.90 -4.26
C SER A 157 12.02 6.15 -5.37
N ARG A 158 12.12 7.38 -5.88
CA ARG A 158 13.03 7.74 -6.97
C ARG A 158 14.48 7.39 -6.63
N SER A 159 15.07 6.56 -7.48
CA SER A 159 16.48 6.20 -7.38
C SER A 159 17.39 7.32 -7.90
N SER A 160 18.51 7.53 -7.21
CA SER A 160 19.53 8.52 -7.59
C SER A 160 20.71 7.93 -8.38
N ASN A 161 20.74 6.61 -8.61
CA ASN A 161 21.89 5.93 -9.24
C ASN A 161 21.57 5.23 -10.57
N GLY A 162 20.45 5.57 -11.20
CA GLY A 162 20.06 5.04 -12.52
C GLY A 162 19.43 3.63 -12.51
N TYR A 163 19.50 2.90 -11.38
CA TYR A 163 18.79 1.62 -11.23
C TYR A 163 17.39 1.85 -10.68
N PRO A 164 16.33 1.24 -11.25
CA PRO A 164 14.96 1.43 -10.75
C PRO A 164 14.81 0.85 -9.33
N ALA A 165 14.05 1.54 -8.48
CA ALA A 165 13.62 1.00 -7.20
C ALA A 165 12.67 -0.17 -7.48
N ARG A 166 12.96 -1.35 -6.91
CA ARG A 166 12.16 -2.57 -7.09
C ARG A 166 11.34 -2.84 -5.84
N ASN A 167 10.14 -3.42 -5.98
CA ASN A 167 9.30 -3.82 -4.85
C ASN A 167 9.00 -2.65 -3.90
N THR A 168 8.78 -1.45 -4.45
CA THR A 168 8.43 -0.25 -3.68
C THR A 168 6.95 0.07 -3.83
N ASP A 169 6.13 -0.98 -3.71
CA ASP A 169 4.67 -0.93 -3.71
C ASP A 169 4.20 0.25 -2.85
N GLY A 170 3.21 1.01 -3.35
CA GLY A 170 2.76 2.24 -2.70
C GLY A 170 1.93 1.94 -1.46
N ALA A 171 0.91 1.11 -1.63
CA ALA A 171 0.13 0.55 -0.54
C ALA A 171 -0.48 -0.78 -0.98
N ASP A 172 -0.37 -1.81 -0.15
CA ASP A 172 -0.98 -3.12 -0.41
C ASP A 172 -2.16 -3.35 0.51
N THR A 173 -3.34 -3.66 -0.02
CA THR A 173 -4.47 -4.10 0.80
C THR A 173 -4.51 -5.63 0.85
N LEU A 174 -4.74 -6.18 2.05
CA LEU A 174 -4.89 -7.60 2.31
C LEU A 174 -6.12 -7.82 3.19
N ALA A 175 -7.09 -8.65 2.75
CA ALA A 175 -8.31 -8.97 3.50
C ALA A 175 -8.96 -7.77 4.21
N SER A 176 -9.28 -6.70 3.48
CA SER A 176 -9.70 -5.40 4.03
C SER A 176 -10.89 -4.81 3.29
N ASN A 177 -11.77 -4.06 3.98
CA ASN A 177 -13.03 -3.54 3.41
C ASN A 177 -13.22 -2.04 3.67
N ARG A 178 -13.81 -1.32 2.73
CA ARG A 178 -14.06 0.14 2.83
C ARG A 178 -12.78 0.91 3.12
N ILE A 179 -11.81 0.77 2.22
CA ILE A 179 -10.52 1.48 2.27
C ILE A 179 -10.54 2.62 1.24
N THR A 180 -10.38 3.86 1.70
CA THR A 180 -10.40 5.04 0.82
C THR A 180 -9.00 5.65 0.72
N PHE A 181 -8.49 5.79 -0.50
CA PHE A 181 -7.26 6.50 -0.85
C PHE A 181 -7.62 7.85 -1.50
N ARG A 182 -7.18 8.97 -0.93
CA ARG A 182 -7.57 10.31 -1.41
C ARG A 182 -6.42 11.30 -1.46
N GLY A 183 -6.18 11.94 -2.60
CA GLY A 183 -5.19 13.02 -2.69
C GLY A 183 -3.74 12.55 -2.62
N TRP A 184 -3.43 11.38 -3.18
CA TRP A 184 -2.06 10.85 -3.12
C TRP A 184 -1.19 11.35 -4.27
N GLU A 185 0.10 11.51 -4.00
CA GLU A 185 1.13 11.70 -5.02
C GLU A 185 2.13 10.54 -4.92
N VAL A 186 2.27 9.77 -6.01
CA VAL A 186 3.04 8.52 -6.01
C VAL A 186 4.05 8.52 -7.16
N ASP A 187 5.32 8.39 -6.79
CA ASP A 187 6.47 8.15 -7.66
C ASP A 187 7.17 6.88 -7.16
N ASN A 188 6.76 5.71 -7.64
CA ASN A 188 7.29 4.42 -7.20
C ASN A 188 7.50 3.44 -8.37
N GLY A 189 8.05 2.26 -8.06
CA GLY A 189 8.46 1.28 -9.08
C GLY A 189 7.64 0.00 -9.19
N ASP A 190 6.65 -0.24 -8.30
CA ASP A 190 5.99 -1.55 -8.16
C ASP A 190 4.52 -1.46 -7.68
N ASP A 191 3.85 -2.60 -7.69
CA ASP A 191 2.39 -2.79 -7.73
C ASP A 191 1.67 -2.55 -6.38
N SER A 192 0.40 -2.95 -6.29
CA SER A 192 -0.46 -2.81 -5.10
C SER A 192 -1.43 -4.00 -5.10
N ILE A 193 -1.57 -4.68 -3.95
CA ILE A 193 -2.52 -5.76 -3.58
C ILE A 193 -1.93 -7.18 -3.62
N GLY A 194 -2.10 -7.95 -2.53
CA GLY A 194 -1.69 -9.36 -2.39
C GLY A 194 -2.84 -10.30 -1.98
N GLN A 195 -2.63 -11.63 -2.05
CA GLN A 195 -3.67 -12.66 -1.80
C GLN A 195 -3.16 -13.91 -1.03
N TYR A 196 -3.64 -14.17 0.18
CA TYR A 196 -3.32 -15.36 0.99
C TYR A 196 -3.84 -16.69 0.37
N ASN A 197 -3.08 -17.77 0.51
CA ASN A 197 -3.50 -19.13 0.11
C ASN A 197 -4.51 -19.72 1.13
N GLY A 198 -5.62 -20.29 0.65
CA GLY A 198 -6.65 -20.94 1.48
C GLY A 198 -7.46 -20.00 2.39
N VAL A 199 -7.20 -18.70 2.36
CA VAL A 199 -7.93 -17.68 3.10
C VAL A 199 -8.93 -17.02 2.17
N TYR A 200 -10.17 -16.84 2.64
CA TYR A 200 -11.17 -16.08 1.91
C TYR A 200 -10.78 -14.60 1.89
N GLU A 201 -10.44 -14.10 0.72
CA GLU A 201 -10.06 -12.71 0.48
C GLU A 201 -11.28 -11.89 0.07
N TYR A 202 -11.50 -10.77 0.76
CA TYR A 202 -12.45 -9.76 0.33
C TYR A 202 -11.74 -8.41 0.33
N ILE A 203 -11.79 -7.75 -0.82
CA ILE A 203 -11.41 -6.36 -0.95
C ILE A 203 -12.56 -5.67 -1.67
N GLU A 204 -13.25 -4.83 -0.93
CA GLU A 204 -14.48 -4.18 -1.40
C GLU A 204 -14.48 -2.69 -1.05
N ASN A 205 -15.13 -1.91 -1.91
CA ASN A 205 -15.37 -0.48 -1.72
C ASN A 205 -14.06 0.32 -1.60
N VAL A 206 -13.14 0.08 -2.53
CA VAL A 206 -11.89 0.83 -2.63
C VAL A 206 -12.08 2.04 -3.53
N LEU A 207 -11.90 3.24 -2.98
CA LEU A 207 -11.95 4.49 -3.74
C LEU A 207 -10.57 5.13 -3.77
N ALA A 208 -9.96 5.23 -4.95
CA ALA A 208 -8.75 6.02 -5.19
C ALA A 208 -9.11 7.24 -6.05
N ARG A 209 -8.92 8.45 -5.52
CA ARG A 209 -9.23 9.70 -6.23
C ARG A 209 -8.18 10.79 -6.02
N ASN A 210 -8.05 11.68 -7.01
CA ASN A 210 -7.07 12.77 -7.02
C ASN A 210 -5.64 12.24 -6.83
N ILE A 211 -5.25 11.28 -7.67
CA ILE A 211 -3.94 10.63 -7.63
C ILE A 211 -3.08 11.15 -8.77
N THR A 212 -1.86 11.56 -8.46
CA THR A 212 -0.85 11.94 -9.47
C THR A 212 0.23 10.87 -9.52
N CYS A 213 0.45 10.29 -10.71
CA CYS A 213 1.49 9.30 -10.96
C CYS A 213 2.56 9.88 -11.89
N ILE A 214 3.83 9.87 -11.48
CA ILE A 214 4.95 10.43 -12.26
C ILE A 214 6.01 9.36 -12.45
N GLY A 215 6.35 9.05 -13.70
CA GLY A 215 7.43 8.09 -14.00
C GLY A 215 7.16 6.65 -13.55
N THR A 216 5.92 6.30 -13.24
CA THR A 216 5.54 4.94 -12.79
C THR A 216 5.35 3.99 -13.97
N ARG A 217 5.49 2.68 -13.70
CA ARG A 217 5.23 1.62 -14.70
C ARG A 217 3.73 1.45 -14.98
N TYR A 218 2.90 1.55 -13.93
CA TYR A 218 1.45 1.47 -14.00
C TYR A 218 0.85 2.64 -13.18
N ALA A 219 -0.22 3.27 -13.69
CA ALA A 219 -0.98 4.28 -12.93
C ALA A 219 -1.92 3.65 -11.88
N GLY A 220 -2.27 2.38 -12.08
CA GLY A 220 -2.89 1.51 -11.10
C GLY A 220 -2.78 0.06 -11.59
N TYR A 221 -2.68 -0.88 -10.66
CA TYR A 221 -2.47 -2.31 -10.95
C TYR A 221 -3.26 -3.18 -9.94
N ILE A 222 -4.00 -4.20 -10.42
CA ILE A 222 -4.69 -5.20 -9.59
C ILE A 222 -4.09 -6.51 -10.05
N LYS A 223 -3.29 -7.13 -9.20
CA LYS A 223 -2.80 -8.48 -9.40
C LYS A 223 -3.61 -9.46 -8.55
N THR A 224 -3.90 -10.61 -9.13
CA THR A 224 -4.46 -11.75 -8.39
C THR A 224 -3.63 -12.98 -8.72
N TRP A 225 -3.60 -13.97 -7.83
CA TRP A 225 -2.89 -15.21 -8.10
C TRP A 225 -3.77 -16.19 -8.91
N THR A 226 -3.14 -17.17 -9.55
CA THR A 226 -3.82 -18.35 -10.08
C THR A 226 -4.61 -19.08 -8.99
N GLY A 227 -5.67 -19.80 -9.37
CA GLY A 227 -6.42 -20.68 -8.48
C GLY A 227 -5.66 -21.96 -8.09
N ILE A 228 -4.42 -22.11 -8.54
CA ILE A 228 -3.49 -23.16 -8.15
C ILE A 228 -2.32 -22.50 -7.46
N GLN A 229 -1.83 -23.07 -6.36
CA GLN A 229 -0.59 -22.64 -5.72
C GLN A 229 0.58 -22.83 -6.71
N GLN A 230 1.20 -21.73 -7.11
CA GLN A 230 2.41 -21.73 -7.91
C GLN A 230 3.60 -21.61 -6.96
N SER A 231 4.44 -22.65 -6.91
CA SER A 231 5.63 -22.77 -6.05
C SER A 231 5.35 -22.76 -4.53
N TYR A 232 6.39 -23.10 -3.75
CA TYR A 232 6.38 -22.99 -2.29
C TYR A 232 6.92 -21.60 -1.88
N PRO A 233 6.45 -20.99 -0.77
CA PRO A 233 7.01 -19.74 -0.25
C PRO A 233 8.56 -19.75 -0.22
N PRO A 234 9.24 -18.61 -0.48
CA PRO A 234 8.73 -17.24 -0.37
C PRO A 234 8.30 -16.58 -1.69
N ASN A 235 8.68 -17.12 -2.85
CA ASN A 235 8.33 -16.53 -4.16
C ASN A 235 7.05 -17.14 -4.77
N GLY A 236 6.44 -18.12 -4.09
CA GLY A 236 5.20 -18.79 -4.50
C GLY A 236 3.94 -18.28 -3.79
N GLY A 237 2.80 -18.39 -4.47
CA GLY A 237 1.47 -17.95 -4.03
C GLY A 237 0.35 -18.56 -4.88
N GLY A 238 -0.92 -18.26 -4.60
CA GLY A 238 -2.08 -18.80 -5.34
C GLY A 238 -2.81 -19.93 -4.64
N GLY A 239 -3.99 -20.29 -5.17
CA GLY A 239 -4.94 -21.21 -4.53
C GLY A 239 -5.92 -20.55 -3.53
N GLY A 240 -5.84 -19.23 -3.35
CA GLY A 240 -6.79 -18.48 -2.54
C GLY A 240 -8.17 -18.39 -3.22
N ILE A 241 -9.22 -18.39 -2.38
CA ILE A 241 -10.61 -18.16 -2.78
C ILE A 241 -11.04 -16.77 -2.33
N GLY A 242 -11.97 -16.11 -3.00
CA GLY A 242 -12.38 -14.77 -2.58
C GLY A 242 -13.13 -13.97 -3.64
N VAL A 243 -13.43 -12.73 -3.28
CA VAL A 243 -14.16 -11.77 -4.12
C VAL A 243 -13.50 -10.40 -4.02
N VAL A 244 -13.25 -9.78 -5.17
CA VAL A 244 -12.76 -8.42 -5.31
C VAL A 244 -13.81 -7.61 -6.07
N ARG A 245 -14.39 -6.60 -5.44
CA ARG A 245 -15.43 -5.75 -6.06
C ARG A 245 -15.14 -4.28 -5.83
N ASN A 246 -15.51 -3.43 -6.78
CA ASN A 246 -15.30 -1.98 -6.67
C ASN A 246 -13.81 -1.60 -6.56
N ILE A 247 -12.93 -2.22 -7.37
CA ILE A 247 -11.49 -1.91 -7.42
C ILE A 247 -11.13 -1.39 -8.81
N ARG A 248 -9.97 -0.78 -8.99
CA ARG A 248 -9.47 -0.24 -10.26
C ARG A 248 -8.09 -0.85 -10.58
N ALA A 249 -8.01 -1.82 -11.52
CA ALA A 249 -6.80 -2.33 -12.25
C ALA A 249 -6.69 -3.81 -12.68
N THR A 250 -5.51 -4.25 -13.20
CA THR A 250 -5.36 -5.35 -14.18
C THR A 250 -4.24 -6.39 -13.91
N GLY A 251 -4.42 -7.69 -14.24
CA GLY A 251 -3.33 -8.64 -14.54
C GLY A 251 -3.50 -10.14 -14.17
N GLY A 252 -3.88 -10.99 -15.13
CA GLY A 252 -3.25 -12.24 -15.62
C GLY A 252 -3.07 -13.50 -14.77
N CYS A 253 -4.03 -14.44 -14.87
CA CYS A 253 -3.96 -15.90 -14.58
C CYS A 253 -5.29 -16.57 -15.02
N ASP A 254 -5.30 -17.58 -15.90
CA ASP A 254 -6.58 -18.10 -16.46
C ASP A 254 -7.36 -19.05 -15.52
N THR A 255 -6.76 -19.42 -14.38
CA THR A 255 -7.33 -20.38 -13.42
C THR A 255 -7.81 -19.74 -12.12
N SER A 256 -7.69 -18.43 -11.95
CA SER A 256 -8.11 -17.75 -10.72
C SER A 256 -9.62 -17.83 -10.54
N THR A 257 -10.08 -18.27 -9.38
CA THR A 257 -11.52 -18.24 -9.01
C THR A 257 -11.92 -16.93 -8.34
N LEU A 258 -10.96 -16.02 -8.13
CA LEU A 258 -11.22 -14.74 -7.51
C LEU A 258 -11.97 -13.84 -8.49
N GLN A 259 -13.23 -13.53 -8.17
CA GLN A 259 -14.08 -12.70 -9.01
C GLN A 259 -13.65 -11.23 -8.89
N ILE A 260 -13.33 -10.60 -10.02
CA ILE A 260 -13.17 -9.14 -10.12
C ILE A 260 -14.45 -8.57 -10.76
N SER A 261 -15.15 -7.67 -10.06
CA SER A 261 -16.28 -6.96 -10.66
C SER A 261 -16.40 -5.49 -10.26
N ASP A 262 -17.18 -4.74 -11.05
CA ASP A 262 -17.60 -3.36 -10.75
C ASP A 262 -16.42 -2.38 -10.66
N VAL A 263 -15.48 -2.54 -11.59
CA VAL A 263 -14.24 -1.78 -11.69
C VAL A 263 -14.44 -0.60 -12.61
N THR A 264 -14.58 0.62 -12.10
CA THR A 264 -14.65 1.83 -12.96
C THR A 264 -13.32 2.53 -12.95
N TRP A 265 -12.66 2.80 -14.07
CA TRP A 265 -11.44 3.58 -14.16
C TRP A 265 -11.69 4.97 -14.72
N GLY A 266 -11.02 5.98 -14.15
CA GLY A 266 -11.11 7.36 -14.61
C GLY A 266 -12.03 8.26 -13.78
N PRO A 267 -12.13 9.55 -14.15
CA PRO A 267 -11.46 10.19 -15.30
C PRO A 267 -9.95 10.33 -15.12
N MET A 268 -9.19 10.30 -16.23
CA MET A 268 -7.73 10.44 -16.25
C MET A 268 -7.27 11.32 -17.42
N THR A 269 -6.18 12.07 -17.18
CA THR A 269 -5.50 12.88 -18.19
C THR A 269 -3.99 12.73 -18.05
N GLY A 270 -3.24 12.73 -19.14
CA GLY A 270 -1.77 12.64 -19.05
C GLY A 270 -1.12 12.15 -20.32
N ASN A 271 0.11 11.64 -20.20
CA ASN A 271 0.84 11.03 -21.29
C ASN A 271 1.39 9.67 -20.85
N ILE A 272 1.40 8.68 -21.74
CA ILE A 272 2.08 7.40 -21.54
C ILE A 272 3.17 7.18 -22.60
N THR A 273 4.22 6.44 -22.25
CA THR A 273 5.39 6.22 -23.11
C THR A 273 5.09 5.35 -24.34
N TYR A 274 4.10 4.45 -24.23
CA TYR A 274 3.73 3.47 -25.26
C TYR A 274 2.32 3.74 -25.81
N ASN A 275 1.85 2.93 -26.77
CA ASN A 275 0.46 2.97 -27.25
C ASN A 275 -0.50 2.05 -26.49
N ILE A 276 -0.05 1.33 -25.47
CA ILE A 276 -0.90 0.42 -24.69
C ILE A 276 -1.48 1.19 -23.50
N LEU A 277 -2.74 1.56 -23.61
CA LEU A 277 -3.50 2.28 -22.58
C LEU A 277 -3.82 1.37 -21.39
N ALA A 278 -4.18 0.11 -21.65
CA ALA A 278 -4.50 -0.87 -20.62
C ALA A 278 -4.28 -2.31 -21.10
N ARG A 279 -4.04 -3.21 -20.13
CA ARG A 279 -3.92 -4.66 -20.35
C ARG A 279 -4.77 -5.41 -19.35
N ILE A 280 -5.99 -5.81 -19.69
CA ILE A 280 -6.96 -6.42 -18.76
C ILE A 280 -7.04 -7.92 -19.00
N GLN A 281 -6.28 -8.70 -18.24
CA GLN A 281 -6.31 -10.17 -18.36
C GLN A 281 -7.09 -10.76 -17.18
N CYS A 282 -8.30 -11.23 -17.44
CA CYS A 282 -9.16 -11.87 -16.44
C CYS A 282 -9.09 -13.39 -16.57
N SER A 283 -9.48 -14.10 -15.51
CA SER A 283 -9.55 -15.56 -15.56
C SER A 283 -10.79 -16.03 -16.32
N GLY A 284 -10.67 -17.09 -17.11
CA GLY A 284 -11.79 -17.80 -17.72
C GLY A 284 -12.62 -18.56 -16.68
N ALA A 285 -12.02 -18.95 -15.55
CA ALA A 285 -12.73 -19.54 -14.42
C ALA A 285 -13.59 -18.51 -13.65
N ALA A 286 -13.21 -17.23 -13.68
CA ALA A 286 -13.98 -16.12 -13.12
C ALA A 286 -13.85 -14.84 -14.00
N PRO A 287 -14.57 -14.76 -15.14
CA PRO A 287 -14.48 -13.62 -16.05
C PRO A 287 -14.82 -12.30 -15.37
N CYS A 288 -14.08 -11.22 -15.67
CA CYS A 288 -14.35 -9.93 -15.04
C CYS A 288 -15.71 -9.37 -15.48
N GLN A 289 -16.48 -8.83 -14.54
CA GLN A 289 -17.80 -8.25 -14.79
C GLN A 289 -17.78 -6.74 -14.55
N ASN A 290 -18.56 -5.98 -15.31
CA ASN A 290 -18.76 -4.53 -15.16
C ASN A 290 -17.46 -3.71 -15.05
N VAL A 291 -16.50 -3.96 -15.94
CA VAL A 291 -15.28 -3.15 -16.04
C VAL A 291 -15.60 -1.95 -16.90
N ARG A 292 -15.46 -0.74 -16.35
CA ARG A 292 -15.79 0.53 -17.00
C ARG A 292 -14.56 1.40 -17.18
N PHE A 293 -14.39 2.02 -18.34
CA PHE A 293 -13.56 3.21 -18.54
C PHE A 293 -14.49 4.42 -18.64
N ASP A 294 -14.24 5.42 -17.80
CA ASP A 294 -15.04 6.64 -17.70
C ASP A 294 -14.11 7.85 -17.73
N GLY A 295 -14.02 8.51 -18.89
CA GLY A 295 -13.17 9.69 -19.09
C GLY A 295 -11.68 9.39 -19.26
N MET A 296 -11.31 8.45 -20.15
CA MET A 296 -9.91 8.08 -20.44
C MET A 296 -9.32 8.78 -21.67
N ASP A 297 -10.13 9.52 -22.43
CA ASP A 297 -9.74 10.17 -23.70
C ASP A 297 -8.68 11.28 -23.53
N GLY A 298 -8.50 11.77 -22.30
CA GLY A 298 -7.48 12.76 -21.96
C GLY A 298 -6.05 12.20 -21.88
N ILE A 299 -5.86 10.89 -22.06
CA ILE A 299 -4.54 10.24 -22.05
C ILE A 299 -3.95 10.24 -23.46
N LYS A 300 -2.84 10.95 -23.64
CA LYS A 300 -2.05 10.95 -24.86
C LYS A 300 -1.14 9.73 -24.90
N VAL A 301 -1.18 9.01 -26.00
CA VAL A 301 -0.38 7.79 -26.21
C VAL A 301 0.65 8.01 -27.31
N ASN A 302 1.75 7.27 -27.27
CA ASN A 302 2.76 7.32 -28.33
C ASN A 302 2.41 6.35 -29.47
N GLY A 303 1.82 6.86 -30.55
CA GLY A 303 1.45 6.08 -31.74
C GLY A 303 0.16 6.55 -32.41
N THR A 304 -0.41 5.72 -33.29
CA THR A 304 -1.61 6.04 -34.09
C THR A 304 -2.95 5.81 -33.37
N GLY A 305 -2.92 5.40 -32.09
CA GLY A 305 -4.13 5.18 -31.30
C GLY A 305 -3.85 4.39 -30.02
N ALA A 306 -4.74 4.55 -29.03
CA ALA A 306 -4.69 3.81 -27.79
C ALA A 306 -5.10 2.34 -28.01
N ARG A 307 -4.28 1.41 -27.53
CA ARG A 307 -4.55 -0.02 -27.56
C ARG A 307 -4.96 -0.50 -26.17
N ILE A 308 -5.99 -1.31 -26.13
CA ILE A 308 -6.50 -1.95 -24.93
C ILE A 308 -6.44 -3.46 -25.19
N LYS A 309 -5.53 -4.14 -24.50
CA LYS A 309 -5.41 -5.59 -24.59
C LYS A 309 -6.34 -6.23 -23.58
N CYS A 310 -7.10 -7.25 -23.96
CA CYS A 310 -7.97 -7.94 -23.00
C CYS A 310 -8.06 -9.45 -23.20
N SER A 311 -8.41 -10.16 -22.12
CA SER A 311 -8.99 -11.51 -22.17
C SER A 311 -10.03 -11.69 -21.05
N ASN A 312 -11.07 -12.48 -21.32
CA ASN A 312 -12.12 -12.86 -20.36
C ASN A 312 -12.80 -11.68 -19.61
N VAL A 313 -12.94 -10.54 -20.27
CA VAL A 313 -13.75 -9.41 -19.77
C VAL A 313 -15.16 -9.58 -20.29
N ALA A 314 -16.08 -10.02 -19.45
CA ALA A 314 -17.45 -10.34 -19.87
C ALA A 314 -18.30 -9.10 -20.13
N THR A 315 -18.07 -8.01 -19.40
CA THR A 315 -18.85 -6.77 -19.54
C THR A 315 -17.93 -5.53 -19.51
N PRO A 316 -17.26 -5.22 -20.64
CA PRO A 316 -16.56 -3.95 -20.80
C PRO A 316 -17.56 -2.81 -21.05
N ILE A 317 -17.33 -1.66 -20.42
CA ILE A 317 -18.19 -0.47 -20.52
C ILE A 317 -17.31 0.75 -20.83
N GLY A 318 -17.63 1.51 -21.87
CA GLY A 318 -16.85 2.70 -22.24
C GLY A 318 -15.49 2.40 -22.90
N PHE A 319 -15.23 1.15 -23.29
CA PHE A 319 -14.08 0.79 -24.11
C PHE A 319 -14.33 -0.50 -24.90
N ASN A 320 -13.55 -0.70 -25.96
CA ASN A 320 -13.47 -1.96 -26.70
C ASN A 320 -12.07 -2.54 -26.58
N CYS A 321 -11.99 -3.87 -26.48
CA CYS A 321 -10.73 -4.57 -26.55
C CYS A 321 -10.21 -4.53 -27.98
N THR A 322 -9.03 -3.94 -28.18
CA THR A 322 -8.44 -3.73 -29.51
C THR A 322 -7.59 -4.92 -29.94
N GLU A 323 -7.17 -5.76 -28.98
CA GLU A 323 -6.38 -6.96 -29.21
C GLU A 323 -6.56 -7.97 -28.07
N GLY A 324 -6.37 -9.25 -28.38
CA GLY A 324 -6.35 -10.32 -27.39
C GLY A 324 -5.06 -10.32 -26.56
N LEU A 325 -5.17 -10.88 -25.35
CA LEU A 325 -4.03 -11.26 -24.50
C LEU A 325 -3.82 -12.77 -24.51
#